data_AF-A0A7I8INC5-F1
#
_entry.id   AF-A0A7I8INC5-F1
#
_cell.length_a   1.000
_cell.length_b   1.000
_cell.length_c   1.000
_cell.angle_alpha   90.00
_cell.angle_beta   90.00
_cell.angle_gamma   90.00
#
_symmetry.space_group_name_H-M   'P 1'
#
loop_
_entity.id
_entity.type
_entity.pdbx_description
1 polymer ?
#
loop_
_entity_poly.entity_id
_entity_poly.type
_entity_poly.pdbx_seq_one_letter_code
_entity_poly.pdbx_strand_id
1 'polypeptide(L)'
;MEEEEIKKKISCHPMFAVSKATHLHCLKICSGDQEAASSDLDQLQGPRAKQPANPSDLDLFMEAHAAALVALAREIEKPMKEAAAFTELVYRHLQSVTGVGTAGGVEDE
;
A
#
# COMPACT_ATOMS: atom_id res chain seq x y z
N MET A 1 4.35 15.87 -27.89
CA MET A 1 3.22 16.81 -27.70
C MET A 1 2.03 16.06 -27.10
N GLU A 2 1.56 14.98 -27.73
CA GLU A 2 0.41 14.20 -27.23
C GLU A 2 0.63 13.57 -25.84
N GLU A 3 1.81 13.03 -25.54
CA GLU A 3 2.11 12.41 -24.23
C GLU A 3 2.06 13.42 -23.06
N GLU A 4 2.60 14.62 -23.24
CA GLU A 4 2.60 15.66 -22.20
C GLU A 4 1.19 16.18 -21.93
N GLU A 5 0.35 16.29 -22.97
CA GLU A 5 -1.05 16.64 -22.83
C GLU A 5 -1.83 15.57 -22.06
N ILE A 6 -1.57 14.30 -22.33
CA ILE A 6 -2.17 13.17 -21.58
C ILE A 6 -1.73 13.21 -20.11
N LYS A 7 -0.42 13.35 -19.85
CA LYS A 7 0.10 13.48 -18.47
C LYS A 7 -0.53 14.66 -17.74
N LYS A 8 -0.71 15.79 -18.41
CA LYS A 8 -1.37 16.98 -17.83
C LYS A 8 -2.84 16.70 -17.52
N LYS A 9 -3.59 16.08 -18.45
CA LYS A 9 -4.99 15.69 -18.22
C LYS A 9 -5.14 14.75 -17.03
N ILE A 10 -4.28 13.72 -16.93
CA ILE A 10 -4.27 12.77 -15.82
C ILE A 10 -3.89 13.47 -14.51
N SER A 11 -2.81 14.24 -14.49
CA SER A 11 -2.32 14.86 -13.25
C SER A 11 -3.22 15.97 -12.70
N CYS A 12 -4.00 16.64 -13.55
CA CYS A 12 -5.02 17.60 -13.15
C CYS A 12 -6.37 16.97 -12.80
N HIS A 13 -6.54 15.65 -12.94
CA HIS A 13 -7.81 14.98 -12.68
C HIS A 13 -8.07 14.85 -11.16
N PRO A 14 -9.29 15.08 -10.66
CA PRO A 14 -9.61 15.01 -9.23
C PRO A 14 -9.23 13.68 -8.56
N MET A 15 -9.41 12.56 -9.28
CA MET A 15 -9.07 11.22 -8.79
C MET A 15 -7.56 10.90 -8.81
N PHE A 16 -6.72 11.77 -9.38
CA PHE A 16 -5.28 11.52 -9.46
C PHE A 16 -4.64 11.49 -8.07
N ALA A 17 -5.02 12.42 -7.19
CA ALA A 17 -4.53 12.48 -5.82
C ALA A 17 -4.89 11.19 -5.05
N VAL A 18 -6.14 10.72 -5.18
CA VAL A 18 -6.63 9.48 -4.57
C VAL A 18 -5.86 8.28 -5.12
N SER A 19 -5.75 8.15 -6.44
CA SER A 19 -5.01 7.04 -7.08
C SER A 19 -3.56 6.99 -6.61
N LYS A 20 -2.89 8.15 -6.54
CA LYS A 20 -1.50 8.24 -6.07
C LYS A 20 -1.36 7.84 -4.60
N ALA A 21 -2.28 8.30 -3.74
CA ALA A 21 -2.27 7.98 -2.32
C ALA A 21 -2.50 6.49 -2.08
N THR A 22 -3.49 5.89 -2.74
CA THR A 22 -3.78 4.46 -2.64
C THR A 22 -2.63 3.61 -3.19
N HIS A 23 -2.02 4.02 -4.32
CA HIS A 23 -0.84 3.34 -4.85
C HIS A 23 0.33 3.34 -3.85
N LEU A 24 0.62 4.49 -3.23
CA LEU A 24 1.65 4.57 -2.20
C LEU A 24 1.33 3.69 -0.98
N HIS A 25 0.05 3.60 -0.61
CA HIS A 25 -0.40 2.69 0.46
C HIS A 25 -0.13 1.22 0.10
N CYS A 26 -0.41 0.78 -1.13
CA CYS A 26 -0.06 -0.56 -1.58
C CYS A 26 1.45 -0.84 -1.44
N LEU A 27 2.31 0.11 -1.84
CA LEU A 27 3.76 -0.03 -1.72
C LEU A 27 4.21 -0.16 -0.25
N LYS A 28 3.57 0.58 0.67
CA LYS A 28 3.86 0.49 2.10
C LYS A 28 3.50 -0.89 2.68
N ILE A 29 2.32 -1.42 2.34
CA ILE A 29 1.93 -2.79 2.72
C ILE A 29 3.01 -3.79 2.29
N CYS A 30 3.46 -3.68 1.04
CA CYS A 30 4.47 -4.58 0.48
C CYS A 30 5.87 -4.41 1.10
N SER A 31 6.17 -3.25 1.67
CA SER A 31 7.48 -2.97 2.27
C SER A 31 7.63 -3.58 3.67
N GLY A 32 6.55 -4.11 4.27
CA GLY A 32 6.57 -4.69 5.62
C GLY A 32 6.62 -3.67 6.77
N ASP A 33 6.62 -2.37 6.44
CA ASP A 33 6.52 -1.27 7.41
C ASP A 33 5.07 -1.11 7.88
N GLN A 34 4.70 -1.93 8.88
CA GLN A 34 3.33 -1.99 9.42
C GLN A 34 2.92 -0.70 10.14
N GLU A 35 3.85 0.07 10.70
CA GLU A 35 3.50 1.34 11.35
C GLU A 35 3.07 2.40 10.31
N ALA A 36 3.71 2.42 9.14
CA ALA A 36 3.37 3.33 8.05
C ALA A 36 2.10 2.95 7.27
N ALA A 37 1.65 1.69 7.37
CA ALA A 37 0.47 1.16 6.67
C ALA A 37 -0.86 1.43 7.40
N SER A 38 -0.82 1.95 8.64
CA SER A 38 -2.01 2.25 9.48
C SER A 38 -2.94 3.36 8.95
N SER A 39 -2.73 3.85 7.73
CA SER A 39 -3.66 4.81 7.11
C SER A 39 -4.96 4.07 6.75
N ASP A 40 -6.08 4.50 7.33
CA ASP A 40 -7.41 4.00 6.96
C ASP A 40 -7.59 4.15 5.45
N LEU A 41 -7.57 3.03 4.73
CA LEU A 41 -7.92 2.96 3.31
C LEU A 41 -9.33 3.55 3.07
N ASP A 42 -10.20 3.52 4.08
CA ASP A 42 -11.52 4.13 4.05
C ASP A 42 -11.47 5.66 4.09
N GLN A 43 -10.43 6.29 4.65
CA GLN A 43 -10.21 7.75 4.55
C GLN A 43 -9.73 8.15 3.14
N LEU A 44 -9.09 7.23 2.40
CA LEU A 44 -8.69 7.45 1.00
C LEU A 44 -9.88 7.37 0.04
N GLN A 45 -11.00 6.76 0.45
CA GLN A 45 -12.28 6.78 -0.28
C GLN A 45 -13.07 8.07 -0.07
N GLY A 46 -12.38 9.22 0.05
CA GLY A 46 -12.97 10.54 0.27
C GLY A 46 -14.17 10.84 -0.63
N PRO A 47 -15.01 11.83 -0.27
CA PRO A 47 -16.34 12.02 -0.85
C PRO A 47 -16.30 11.95 -2.38
N ARG A 48 -16.96 10.92 -2.93
CA ARG A 48 -17.07 10.69 -4.36
C ARG A 48 -17.57 11.98 -4.99
N ALA A 49 -16.72 12.65 -5.76
CA ALA A 49 -17.14 13.83 -6.51
C ALA A 49 -18.38 13.44 -7.33
N LYS A 50 -19.43 14.27 -7.30
CA LYS A 50 -20.64 14.00 -8.07
C LYS A 50 -20.23 13.78 -9.52
N GLN A 51 -20.45 12.57 -10.02
CA GLN A 51 -20.16 12.22 -11.40
C GLN A 51 -20.89 13.20 -12.31
N PRO A 52 -20.24 13.72 -13.36
CA PRO A 52 -20.95 14.44 -14.40
C PRO A 52 -22.04 13.54 -14.99
N ALA A 53 -23.13 14.12 -15.46
CA ALA A 53 -24.26 13.35 -16.02
C ALA A 53 -23.82 12.44 -17.18
N ASN A 54 -22.74 12.80 -17.88
CA ASN A 54 -22.08 11.99 -18.90
C ASN A 54 -20.56 11.99 -18.61
N PRO A 55 -20.01 10.94 -17.97
CA PRO A 55 -18.57 10.84 -17.73
C PRO A 55 -17.82 10.60 -19.04
N SER A 56 -16.64 11.20 -19.17
CA SER A 56 -15.71 10.90 -20.26
C SER A 56 -15.02 9.56 -20.03
N ASP A 57 -14.40 9.01 -21.08
CA ASP A 57 -13.60 7.78 -20.97
C ASP A 57 -12.47 7.92 -19.93
N LEU A 58 -11.90 9.12 -19.78
CA LEU A 58 -10.88 9.39 -18.77
C LEU A 58 -11.46 9.35 -17.36
N ASP A 59 -12.67 9.89 -17.14
CA ASP A 59 -13.34 9.85 -15.84
C ASP A 59 -13.62 8.40 -15.43
N LEU A 60 -14.16 7.61 -16.37
CA LEU A 60 -14.43 6.17 -16.18
C LEU A 60 -13.15 5.40 -15.89
N PHE A 61 -12.08 5.65 -16.65
CA PHE A 61 -10.78 5.01 -16.43
C PHE A 61 -10.22 5.35 -15.04
N MET A 62 -10.20 6.64 -14.67
CA MET A 62 -9.62 7.08 -13.40
C MET A 62 -10.39 6.52 -12.19
N GLU A 63 -11.70 6.38 -12.31
CA GLU A 63 -12.54 5.77 -11.27
C GLU A 63 -12.32 4.25 -11.18
N ALA A 64 -12.33 3.54 -12.32
CA ALA A 64 -12.08 2.11 -12.35
C ALA A 64 -10.67 1.77 -11.81
N HIS A 65 -9.68 2.58 -12.19
CA HIS A 65 -8.31 2.44 -11.71
C HIS A 65 -8.21 2.67 -10.19
N ALA A 66 -8.83 3.73 -9.67
CA ALA A 66 -8.85 3.98 -8.24
C ALA A 66 -9.54 2.85 -7.45
N ALA A 67 -10.67 2.34 -7.96
CA ALA A 67 -11.36 1.21 -7.35
C ALA A 67 -10.52 -0.07 -7.36
N ALA A 68 -9.83 -0.36 -8.48
CA ALA A 68 -8.92 -1.49 -8.59
C ALA A 68 -7.76 -1.40 -7.60
N LEU A 69 -7.19 -0.21 -7.39
CA LEU A 69 -6.13 -0.02 -6.39
C LEU A 69 -6.63 -0.26 -4.95
N VAL A 70 -7.84 0.17 -4.63
CA VAL A 70 -8.45 -0.08 -3.31
C VAL A 70 -8.70 -1.58 -3.11
N ALA A 71 -9.21 -2.28 -4.12
CA ALA A 71 -9.40 -3.73 -4.07
C ALA A 71 -8.06 -4.44 -3.86
N LEU A 72 -7.04 -4.06 -4.65
CA LEU A 72 -5.69 -4.60 -4.53
C LEU A 72 -5.14 -4.40 -3.11
N ALA A 73 -5.23 -3.19 -2.55
CA ALA A 73 -4.76 -2.90 -1.19
C ALA A 73 -5.37 -3.85 -0.15
N ARG A 74 -6.69 -4.07 -0.22
CA ARG A 74 -7.41 -4.99 0.69
C ARG A 74 -6.96 -6.44 0.51
N GLU A 75 -6.72 -6.86 -0.74
CA GLU A 75 -6.32 -8.23 -1.05
C GLU A 75 -4.87 -8.53 -0.65
N ILE A 76 -3.95 -7.57 -0.77
CA ILE A 76 -2.53 -7.77 -0.43
C ILE A 76 -2.23 -7.61 1.06
N GLU A 77 -3.05 -6.89 1.82
CA GLU A 77 -2.76 -6.59 3.23
C GLU A 77 -2.62 -7.85 4.09
N LYS A 78 -3.62 -8.74 4.03
CA LYS A 78 -3.62 -9.98 4.80
C LYS A 78 -2.42 -10.90 4.46
N PRO A 79 -2.19 -11.29 3.18
CA PRO A 79 -1.09 -12.18 2.85
C PRO A 79 0.28 -11.58 3.18
N MET A 80 0.47 -10.26 3.08
CA MET A 80 1.72 -9.62 3.49
C MET A 80 1.95 -9.69 5.00
N LYS A 81 0.91 -9.47 5.82
CA LYS A 81 0.99 -9.65 7.28
C LYS A 81 1.28 -11.09 7.67
N GLU A 82 0.63 -12.06 7.01
CA GLU A 82 0.84 -13.48 7.25
C GLU A 82 2.27 -13.92 6.86
N ALA A 83 2.76 -13.46 5.71
CA ALA A 83 4.13 -13.73 5.26
C ALA A 83 5.17 -13.16 6.24
N ALA A 84 4.99 -11.91 6.70
CA ALA A 84 5.87 -11.31 7.70
C ALA A 84 5.89 -12.10 9.01
N ALA A 85 4.71 -12.48 9.52
CA ALA A 85 4.60 -13.29 10.74
C ALA A 85 5.25 -14.68 10.58
N PHE A 86 5.08 -15.31 9.41
CA PHE A 86 5.72 -16.58 9.09
C PHE A 86 7.24 -16.46 9.04
N THR A 87 7.78 -15.43 8.38
CA THR A 87 9.22 -15.16 8.31
C THR A 87 9.80 -14.97 9.71
N GLU A 88 9.17 -14.17 10.57
CA GLU A 88 9.57 -13.96 11.97
C GLU A 88 9.57 -15.27 12.78
N LEU A 89 8.55 -16.12 12.59
CA LEU A 89 8.48 -17.42 13.24
C LEU A 89 9.65 -18.32 12.82
N VAL A 90 9.94 -18.38 11.52
CA VAL A 90 11.05 -19.18 10.98
C VAL A 90 12.39 -18.67 11.50
N TYR A 91 12.62 -17.35 11.51
CA TYR A 91 13.85 -16.77 12.07
C TYR A 91 14.04 -17.14 13.54
N ARG A 92 12.99 -17.04 14.37
CA ARG A 92 13.04 -17.45 15.77
C ARG A 92 13.34 -18.93 15.94
N HIS A 93 12.74 -19.79 15.11
CA HIS A 93 13.02 -21.22 15.15
C HIS A 93 14.48 -21.52 14.78
N LEU A 94 14.99 -20.89 13.73
CA LEU A 94 16.39 -21.02 13.30
C LEU A 94 17.37 -20.56 14.39
N GLN A 95 17.12 -19.43 15.05
CA GLN A 95 17.94 -18.96 16.19
C GLN A 95 17.94 -19.97 17.34
N SER A 96 16.77 -20.54 17.67
CA SER A 96 16.65 -21.55 18.72
C SER A 96 17.45 -22.83 18.43
N VAL A 97 17.52 -23.28 17.18
CA VAL A 97 18.23 -24.53 16.82
C VAL A 97 19.72 -24.29 16.54
N THR A 98 20.11 -23.09 16.12
CA THR A 98 21.52 -22.74 15.84
C THR A 98 22.28 -22.27 17.09
N GLY A 99 21.59 -22.09 18.23
CA GLY A 99 22.24 -21.67 19.47
C GLY A 99 22.77 -20.24 19.44
N VAL A 100 22.41 -19.43 18.43
CA VAL A 100 22.69 -17.98 18.38
C VAL A 100 21.67 -17.27 19.29
N GLY A 101 21.67 -17.64 20.57
CA GLY A 101 21.07 -16.87 21.64
C GLY A 101 22.05 -15.76 21.99
N THR A 102 21.56 -14.54 22.07
CA THR A 102 22.27 -13.35 22.55
C THR A 102 23.24 -13.70 23.69
N ALA A 103 24.53 -13.72 23.38
CA ALA A 103 25.58 -13.66 24.38
C ALA A 103 25.49 -12.26 25.03
N GLY A 104 24.63 -12.14 26.03
CA GLY A 104 24.71 -11.05 26.99
C GLY A 104 26.03 -11.20 27.72
N GLY A 105 27.01 -10.40 27.33
CA GLY A 105 28.19 -10.15 28.13
C GLY A 105 27.75 -9.47 29.42
N VAL A 106 27.72 -10.23 30.51
CA VAL A 106 27.87 -9.66 31.84
C VAL A 106 29.38 -9.51 32.02
N GLU A 107 29.89 -8.32 31.72
CA GLU A 107 31.20 -7.89 32.19
C GLU A 107 31.01 -7.42 33.64
N ASP A 108 31.31 -8.31 34.58
CA ASP A 108 31.60 -7.96 35.97
C ASP A 108 33.11 -7.71 36.05
N GLU A 109 33.50 -6.43 36.19
CA GLU A 109 34.76 -6.01 36.83
C GLU A 109 34.53 -4.73 37.65
#